data_AF-A0A1H9MS80-F1
#
_entry.id   AF-A0A1H9MS80-F1
#
_cell.length_a   1.000
_cell.length_b   1.000
_cell.length_c   1.000
_cell.angle_alpha   90.00
_cell.angle_beta   90.00
_cell.angle_gamma   90.00
#
_symmetry.space_group_name_H-M   'P 1'
#
loop_
_entity.id
_entity.type
_entity.pdbx_description
1 polymer ?
#
loop_
_entity_poly.entity_id
_entity_poly.type
_entity_poly.pdbx_seq_one_letter_code
_entity_poly.pdbx_strand_id
1 'polypeptide(L)'
;MPSLRAGTIMKCAHKQVVVLETGLKEGDEEAARIAPLSKTTPPSGPAVEFKDRVYGTYWVLVGQVSTVRAASLVTVWGGPDKVNPAVLKEVLQVAGK
;
A
#
# COMPACT_ATOMS: atom_id res chain seq x y z
N MET A 1 -5.81 17.87 -6.13
CA MET A 1 -5.69 16.40 -6.19
C MET A 1 -6.40 15.82 -4.97
N PRO A 2 -7.17 14.71 -5.09
CA PRO A 2 -7.69 14.04 -3.90
C PRO A 2 -6.51 13.70 -3.00
N SER A 3 -6.58 14.13 -1.75
CA SER A 3 -5.49 13.99 -0.79
C SER A 3 -5.16 12.51 -0.64
N LEU A 4 -3.99 12.11 -1.14
CA LEU A 4 -3.42 10.79 -0.89
C LEU A 4 -3.37 10.60 0.63
N ARG A 5 -3.90 9.48 1.12
CA ARG A 5 -3.91 9.15 2.55
C ARG A 5 -3.26 7.79 2.78
N ALA A 6 -2.48 7.69 3.85
CA ALA A 6 -2.02 6.42 4.37
C ALA A 6 -3.19 5.44 4.57
N GLY A 7 -2.96 4.18 4.23
CA GLY A 7 -3.95 3.11 4.24
C GLY A 7 -4.81 3.01 2.98
N THR A 8 -4.71 3.95 2.04
CA THR A 8 -5.45 3.86 0.78
C THR A 8 -4.83 2.79 -0.10
N ILE A 9 -5.64 1.92 -0.68
CA ILE A 9 -5.18 0.94 -1.65
C ILE A 9 -5.38 1.54 -3.05
N MET A 10 -4.33 1.50 -3.85
CA MET A 10 -4.26 2.07 -5.19
C MET A 10 -3.58 1.09 -6.15
N LYS A 11 -3.51 1.46 -7.42
CA LYS A 11 -2.81 0.70 -8.46
C LYS A 11 -1.57 1.48 -8.93
N CYS A 12 -0.43 0.81 -8.97
CA CYS A 12 0.83 1.36 -9.48
C CYS A 12 1.44 0.35 -10.45
N ALA A 13 1.72 0.76 -11.69
CA ALA A 13 2.34 -0.11 -12.71
C ALA A 13 1.69 -1.51 -12.80
N HIS A 14 0.37 -1.56 -12.93
CA HIS A 14 -0.46 -2.79 -12.97
C HIS A 14 -0.52 -3.62 -11.68
N LYS A 15 0.20 -3.26 -10.63
CA LYS A 15 0.17 -3.92 -9.33
C LYS A 15 -0.72 -3.18 -8.34
N GLN A 16 -1.36 -3.93 -7.45
CA GLN A 16 -2.09 -3.37 -6.32
C GLN A 16 -1.10 -2.97 -5.24
N VAL A 17 -1.26 -1.78 -4.66
CA VAL A 17 -0.32 -1.23 -3.68
C VAL A 17 -1.08 -0.50 -2.57
N VAL A 18 -0.57 -0.56 -1.35
CA VAL A 18 -1.08 0.19 -0.20
C VAL A 18 -0.19 1.40 0.00
N VAL A 19 -0.79 2.57 0.11
CA VAL A 19 -0.09 3.81 0.46
C VAL A 19 0.20 3.77 1.95
N LEU A 20 1.48 3.81 2.31
CA LEU A 20 1.94 3.79 3.70
C LEU A 20 2.15 5.20 4.21
N GLU A 21 2.81 6.04 3.42
CA GLU A 21 3.22 7.38 3.80
C GLU A 21 3.04 8.33 2.62
N THR A 22 2.67 9.57 2.93
CA THR A 22 2.31 10.61 1.97
C THR A 22 2.98 11.92 2.36
N GLY A 23 3.16 12.84 1.42
CA GLY A 23 3.88 14.09 1.67
C GLY A 23 5.40 13.94 1.57
N LEU A 24 5.87 12.85 0.98
CA LEU A 24 7.25 12.73 0.55
C LEU A 24 7.46 13.56 -0.73
N LYS A 25 8.72 13.93 -0.99
CA LYS A 25 9.12 14.57 -2.24
C LYS A 25 10.21 13.75 -2.89
N GLU A 26 10.07 13.51 -4.19
CA GLU A 26 11.11 12.95 -5.04
C GLU A 26 11.50 14.01 -6.06
N GLY A 27 12.56 14.77 -5.76
CA GLY A 27 12.88 16.00 -6.49
C GLY A 27 11.83 17.09 -6.23
N ASP A 28 11.26 17.64 -7.30
CA ASP A 28 10.20 18.67 -7.25
C ASP A 28 8.78 18.08 -7.25
N GLU A 29 8.63 16.76 -7.32
CA GLU A 29 7.33 16.08 -7.41
C GLU A 29 6.90 15.44 -6.07
N GLU A 30 5.60 15.43 -5.81
CA GLU A 30 5.02 14.69 -4.68
C GLU A 30 5.23 13.18 -4.87
N ALA A 31 5.68 12.55 -3.80
CA ALA A 31 5.91 11.12 -3.72
C ALA A 31 5.12 10.49 -2.56
N ALA A 32 4.91 9.19 -2.67
CA ALA A 32 4.26 8.39 -1.66
C ALA A 32 5.05 7.08 -1.48
N ARG A 33 5.14 6.66 -0.23
CA ARG A 33 5.72 5.36 0.12
C ARG A 33 4.63 4.33 0.03
N ILE A 34 4.86 3.28 -0.73
CA ILE A 34 3.88 2.25 -1.02
C ILE A 34 4.42 0.85 -0.71
N ALA A 35 3.53 -0.07 -0.38
CA ALA A 35 3.82 -1.49 -0.27
C ALA A 35 2.97 -2.29 -1.26
N PRO A 36 3.53 -3.27 -1.99
CA PRO A 36 2.74 -4.14 -2.84
C PRO A 36 1.71 -4.95 -2.05
N LEU A 37 0.53 -5.12 -2.63
CA LEU A 37 -0.52 -5.97 -2.13
C LEU A 37 -0.61 -7.24 -2.98
N SER A 38 -0.59 -8.39 -2.33
CA SER A 38 -0.74 -9.70 -2.96
C SER A 38 -2.02 -10.37 -2.49
N LYS A 39 -2.76 -11.03 -3.40
CA LYS A 39 -3.87 -11.93 -3.03
C LYS A 39 -3.39 -13.31 -2.59
N THR A 40 -2.14 -13.63 -2.87
CA THR A 40 -1.53 -14.93 -2.59
C THR A 40 -0.53 -14.76 -1.46
N THR A 41 -0.47 -15.75 -0.57
CA THR A 41 0.52 -15.78 0.51
C THR A 41 1.92 -15.68 -0.09
N PRO A 42 2.73 -14.69 0.33
CA PRO A 42 4.07 -14.53 -0.20
C PRO A 42 4.94 -15.71 0.23
N PRO A 43 5.77 -16.26 -0.67
CA PRO A 43 6.60 -17.41 -0.36
C PRO A 43 7.77 -17.08 0.59
N SER A 44 8.17 -15.81 0.69
CA SER A 44 9.25 -15.37 1.57
C SER A 44 9.25 -13.86 1.78
N GLY A 45 9.75 -13.41 2.94
CA GLY A 45 9.87 -12.00 3.32
C GLY A 45 8.78 -11.52 4.29
N PRO A 46 9.01 -10.38 4.97
CA PRO A 46 8.04 -9.86 5.92
C PRO A 46 6.80 -9.35 5.18
N ALA A 47 5.64 -9.84 5.60
CA ALA A 47 4.35 -9.47 5.07
C ALA A 47 3.30 -9.43 6.18
N VAL A 48 2.31 -8.57 6.02
CA VAL A 48 1.20 -8.42 6.95
C VAL A 48 -0.07 -8.95 6.31
N GLU A 49 -0.78 -9.82 7.03
CA GLU A 49 -2.07 -10.35 6.59
C GLU A 49 -3.16 -9.29 6.76
N PHE A 50 -3.92 -9.07 5.70
CA PHE A 50 -5.09 -8.20 5.67
C PHE A 50 -6.30 -9.04 5.25
N LYS A 51 -7.21 -9.32 6.19
CA LYS A 51 -8.48 -9.98 5.88
C LYS A 51 -9.57 -8.95 5.63
N ASP A 52 -10.06 -8.92 4.39
CA ASP A 52 -11.25 -8.17 4.03
C ASP A 52 -12.48 -9.09 3.96
N ARG A 53 -13.60 -8.66 4.56
CA ARG A 53 -14.81 -9.47 4.65
C ARG A 53 -15.50 -9.68 3.30
N VAL A 54 -15.32 -8.75 2.36
CA VAL A 54 -15.98 -8.73 1.04
C VAL A 54 -15.05 -9.28 -0.03
N TYR A 55 -13.77 -8.93 0.02
CA TYR A 55 -12.82 -9.20 -1.05
C TYR A 55 -11.82 -10.33 -0.75
N GLY A 56 -11.83 -10.86 0.49
CA GLY A 56 -11.01 -11.99 0.92
C GLY A 56 -9.70 -11.58 1.58
N THR A 57 -8.77 -12.53 1.67
CA THR A 57 -7.47 -12.32 2.31
C THR A 57 -6.45 -11.78 1.33
N TYR A 58 -5.71 -10.78 1.78
CA TYR A 58 -4.60 -10.16 1.08
C TYR A 58 -3.37 -10.10 1.99
N TRP A 59 -2.21 -9.88 1.39
CA TRP A 59 -0.93 -9.79 2.06
C TRP A 59 -0.22 -8.52 1.62
N VAL A 60 0.09 -7.65 2.57
CA VAL A 60 0.86 -6.43 2.34
C VAL A 60 2.34 -6.78 2.44
N LEU A 61 3.08 -6.67 1.35
CA LEU A 61 4.50 -7.04 1.26
C LEU A 61 5.37 -5.89 1.81
N VAL A 62 5.47 -5.82 3.14
CA VAL A 62 6.24 -4.78 3.84
C VAL A 62 7.75 -4.88 3.60
N GLY A 63 8.26 -6.04 3.19
CA GLY A 63 9.66 -6.19 2.74
C GLY A 63 9.94 -5.61 1.35
N GLN A 64 8.90 -5.22 0.59
CA GLN A 64 9.02 -4.68 -0.77
C GLN A 64 8.51 -3.23 -0.85
N VAL A 65 8.68 -2.48 0.24
CA VAL A 65 8.29 -1.06 0.27
C VAL A 65 9.11 -0.28 -0.74
N SER A 66 8.45 0.57 -1.52
CA SER A 66 9.07 1.43 -2.52
C SER A 66 8.48 2.82 -2.45
N THR A 67 9.28 3.82 -2.76
CA THR A 67 8.79 5.18 -2.96
C THR A 67 8.46 5.36 -4.43
N VAL A 68 7.29 5.88 -4.73
CA VAL A 68 6.87 6.21 -6.10
C VAL A 68 6.28 7.60 -6.15
N ARG A 69 6.36 8.23 -7.32
CA ARG A 69 5.68 9.50 -7.57
C ARG A 69 4.18 9.32 -7.40
N ALA A 70 3.55 10.27 -6.73
CA ALA A 70 2.11 10.29 -6.49
C ALA A 70 1.31 10.24 -7.81
N ALA A 71 1.84 10.86 -8.87
CA ALA A 71 1.25 10.84 -10.20
C ALA A 71 1.17 9.43 -10.83
N SER A 72 2.01 8.49 -10.40
CA SER A 72 1.99 7.10 -10.89
C SER A 72 0.90 6.25 -10.21
N LEU A 73 0.24 6.77 -9.18
CA LEU A 73 -0.80 6.08 -8.43
C LEU A 73 -2.17 6.35 -9.03
N VAL A 74 -2.86 5.27 -9.39
CA VAL A 74 -4.18 5.31 -10.03
C VAL A 74 -5.21 4.66 -9.11
N THR A 75 -6.34 5.35 -8.88
CA THR A 75 -7.45 4.88 -8.02
C THR A 75 -8.27 3.74 -8.65
N VAL A 76 -8.04 3.40 -9.92
CA VAL A 76 -8.83 2.41 -10.66
C VAL A 76 -8.46 0.99 -10.22
N TRP A 77 -9.18 0.47 -9.23
CA TRP A 77 -9.18 -0.95 -8.87
C TRP A 77 -10.49 -1.33 -8.16
N GLY A 78 -10.93 -2.58 -8.30
CA GLY A 78 -12.22 -3.07 -7.79
C GLY A 78 -12.11 -3.87 -6.49
N GLY A 79 -11.47 -3.32 -5.46
CA GLY A 79 -11.36 -3.97 -4.15
C GLY A 79 -11.54 -2.99 -2.97
N PRO A 80 -11.13 -3.34 -1.75
CA PRO A 80 -11.41 -2.54 -0.56
C PRO A 80 -10.63 -1.22 -0.55
N ASP A 81 -11.29 -0.08 -0.73
CA ASP A 81 -10.70 1.27 -0.83
C ASP A 81 -9.54 1.55 0.15
N LYS A 82 -9.62 1.00 1.37
CA LYS A 82 -8.62 1.17 2.43
C LYS A 82 -8.35 -0.13 3.19
N VAL A 83 -7.12 -0.29 3.65
CA VAL A 83 -6.79 -1.29 4.67
C VAL A 83 -7.37 -0.89 6.04
N ASN A 84 -7.64 -1.88 6.88
CA ASN A 84 -8.06 -1.66 8.26
C ASN A 84 -6.97 -0.84 9.01
N PRO A 85 -7.33 0.19 9.81
CA PRO A 85 -6.36 0.98 10.57
C PRO A 85 -5.46 0.15 11.49
N ALA A 86 -5.93 -0.97 12.04
CA ALA A 86 -5.09 -1.87 12.84
C ALA A 86 -3.96 -2.50 12.01
N VAL A 87 -4.30 -2.95 10.80
CA VAL A 87 -3.37 -3.53 9.83
C VAL A 87 -2.40 -2.46 9.33
N LEU A 88 -2.89 -1.25 9.04
CA LEU A 88 -2.02 -0.14 8.64
C LEU A 88 -0.98 0.18 9.71
N LYS A 89 -1.38 0.19 10.99
CA LYS A 89 -0.47 0.44 12.10
C LYS A 89 0.60 -0.65 12.21
N GLU A 90 0.22 -1.92 12.05
CA GLU A 90 1.16 -3.03 12.03
C GLU A 90 2.13 -2.93 10.85
N VAL A 91 1.61 -2.63 9.66
CA VAL A 91 2.43 -2.39 8.46
C VAL A 91 3.43 -1.26 8.68
N LEU A 92 3.00 -0.14 9.24
CA LEU A 92 3.89 1.00 9.53
C LEU A 92 4.95 0.65 10.58
N GLN A 93 4.59 -0.15 11.59
CA GLN A 93 5.52 -0.63 12.60
C GLN A 93 6.59 -1.58 12.03
N VAL A 94 6.22 -2.43 11.07
CA VAL A 94 7.16 -3.35 10.42
C VAL A 94 7.98 -2.66 9.33
N ALA A 95 7.38 -1.73 8.58
CA ALA A 95 8.05 -1.00 7.50
C ALA A 95 8.98 0.13 7.99
N GLY A 96 8.77 0.62 9.22
CA GLY A 96 9.59 1.65 9.87
C GLY A 96 10.75 1.13 10.70
N LYS A 97 10.96 -0.19 10.77
CA LYS A 97 12.04 -0.85 11.51
C LYS A 97 13.14 -1.31 10.56
#